data_AF-A0A8K0J1E5-F1
#
_entry.id   AF-A0A8K0J1E5-F1
#
_cell.length_a   1.000
_cell.length_b   1.000
_cell.length_c   1.000
_cell.angle_alpha   90.00
_cell.angle_beta   90.00
_cell.angle_gamma   90.00
#
_symmetry.space_group_name_H-M   'P 1'
#
loop_
_entity.id
_entity.type
_entity.pdbx_description
1 polymer ?
#
loop_
_entity_poly.entity_id
_entity_poly.type
_entity_poly.pdbx_seq_one_letter_code
_entity_poly.pdbx_strand_id
1 'polypeptide(L)'
;WDEFCELSFESDGLEETTAQIRHLALPAFTAYFSFAELEFLLVWFTSLETLSSVWGPLPELEYARTRRFVPARRQHLVADADDDDGTDTGVDPATGEREERIAAEVQPRWVLEEETAETLSMCVRDPLDDSETWEEGERAMWMGELEEAMLTVELPEHVYDVEEERFLVEFRTVRAIKVGGSAD
;
A
#
# COMPACT_ATOMS: atom_id res chain seq x y z
N TRP A 1 16.46 7.50 -11.49
CA TRP A 1 15.18 8.20 -11.29
C TRP A 1 14.46 8.44 -12.61
N ASP A 2 15.15 8.81 -13.70
CA ASP A 2 14.48 9.06 -15.00
C ASP A 2 13.95 7.79 -15.73
N GLU A 3 14.47 6.59 -15.46
CA GLU A 3 14.08 5.36 -16.20
C GLU A 3 12.95 4.53 -15.55
N PHE A 4 12.46 4.88 -14.35
CA PHE A 4 11.39 4.09 -13.69
C PHE A 4 10.00 4.36 -14.27
N CYS A 5 9.83 5.49 -14.98
CA CYS A 5 8.55 5.93 -15.55
C CYS A 5 8.40 5.63 -17.06
N GLU A 6 9.20 4.74 -17.63
CA GLU A 6 9.17 4.45 -19.08
C GLU A 6 8.19 3.35 -19.50
N LEU A 7 7.57 2.65 -18.55
CA LEU A 7 6.44 1.79 -18.87
C LEU A 7 5.21 2.67 -19.08
N SER A 8 4.65 2.65 -20.29
CA SER A 8 3.36 3.26 -20.58
C SER A 8 2.33 2.71 -19.59
N PHE A 9 1.89 3.55 -18.66
CA PHE A 9 0.82 3.22 -17.75
C PHE A 9 -0.45 2.97 -18.57
N GLU A 10 -0.81 1.71 -18.76
CA GLU A 10 -2.07 1.32 -19.39
C GLU A 10 -3.20 1.58 -18.39
N SER A 11 -3.93 2.68 -18.56
CA SER A 11 -5.04 3.08 -17.67
C SER A 11 -6.35 2.33 -17.93
N ASP A 12 -6.36 1.39 -18.88
CA ASP A 12 -7.56 0.70 -19.34
C ASP A 12 -8.27 -0.03 -18.18
N GLY A 13 -9.45 0.46 -17.82
CA GLY A 13 -10.31 -0.11 -16.77
C GLY A 13 -10.01 0.36 -15.34
N LEU A 14 -8.92 1.11 -15.12
CA LEU A 14 -8.62 1.66 -13.80
C LEU A 14 -9.61 2.77 -13.43
N GLU A 15 -9.97 3.63 -14.37
CA GLU A 15 -10.91 4.73 -14.16
C GLU A 15 -12.28 4.25 -13.67
N GLU A 16 -12.78 3.14 -14.25
CA GLU A 16 -14.04 2.53 -13.82
C GLU A 16 -13.91 1.92 -12.42
N THR A 17 -12.75 1.33 -12.11
CA THR A 17 -12.49 0.71 -10.80
C THR A 17 -12.35 1.77 -9.71
N THR A 18 -11.58 2.83 -9.95
CA THR A 18 -11.36 3.92 -8.99
C THR A 18 -12.64 4.72 -8.75
N ALA A 19 -13.44 4.95 -9.79
CA ALA A 19 -14.74 5.61 -9.67
C ALA A 19 -15.72 4.87 -8.75
N GLN A 20 -15.55 3.55 -8.55
CA GLN A 20 -16.37 2.74 -7.65
C GLN A 20 -15.88 2.72 -6.20
N ILE A 21 -14.66 3.20 -5.92
CA ILE A 21 -14.09 3.20 -4.56
C ILE A 21 -14.80 4.28 -3.74
N ARG A 22 -15.40 3.87 -2.62
CA ARG A 22 -16.12 4.75 -1.68
C ARG A 22 -15.32 5.13 -0.45
N HIS A 23 -14.35 4.30 -0.07
CA HIS A 23 -13.55 4.53 1.12
C HIS A 23 -12.09 4.38 0.74
N LEU A 24 -11.34 5.48 0.83
CA LEU A 24 -9.91 5.52 0.58
C LEU A 24 -9.19 5.68 1.91
N ALA A 25 -8.16 4.88 2.15
CA ALA A 25 -7.31 4.99 3.33
C ALA A 25 -5.86 5.22 2.89
N LEU A 26 -5.22 6.23 3.46
CA LEU A 26 -3.84 6.63 3.18
C LEU A 26 -3.06 6.70 4.48
N PRO A 27 -1.74 6.42 4.48
CA PRO A 27 -0.88 6.79 5.60
C PRO A 27 -1.07 8.25 5.99
N ALA A 28 -1.09 8.56 7.29
CA ALA A 28 -1.25 9.93 7.77
C ALA A 28 -0.23 10.90 7.14
N PHE A 29 1.02 10.45 6.98
CA PHE A 29 2.05 11.21 6.29
C PHE A 29 1.66 11.58 4.85
N THR A 30 1.15 10.63 4.07
CA THR A 30 0.70 10.88 2.70
C THR A 30 -0.49 11.83 2.65
N ALA A 31 -1.45 11.64 3.55
CA ALA A 31 -2.61 12.53 3.65
C ALA A 31 -2.19 13.98 3.95
N TYR A 32 -1.22 14.16 4.85
CA TYR A 32 -0.82 15.46 5.35
C TYR A 32 0.22 16.17 4.47
N PHE A 33 1.25 15.48 3.99
CA PHE A 33 2.36 16.12 3.26
C PHE A 33 2.24 16.05 1.74
N SER A 34 1.32 15.24 1.22
CA SER A 34 1.08 15.11 -0.23
C SER A 34 -0.32 15.59 -0.64
N PHE A 35 -0.93 16.49 0.15
CA PHE A 35 -2.28 16.99 -0.10
C PHE A 35 -2.41 17.69 -1.48
N ALA A 36 -1.34 18.31 -1.98
CA ALA A 36 -1.31 18.90 -3.31
C ALA A 36 -1.44 17.84 -4.41
N GLU A 37 -0.79 16.69 -4.25
CA GLU A 37 -0.90 15.57 -5.17
C GLU A 37 -2.25 14.85 -5.05
N LEU A 38 -2.90 14.91 -3.86
CA LEU A 38 -4.24 14.34 -3.67
C LEU A 38 -5.29 15.01 -4.55
N GLU A 39 -5.14 16.29 -4.89
CA GLU A 39 -6.03 16.98 -5.82
C GLU A 39 -6.22 16.18 -7.12
N PHE A 40 -5.11 15.80 -7.77
CA PHE A 40 -5.10 15.04 -9.01
C PHE A 40 -5.63 13.62 -8.84
N LEU A 41 -5.34 13.01 -7.68
CA LEU A 41 -5.77 11.65 -7.38
C LEU A 41 -7.29 11.60 -7.19
N LEU A 42 -7.86 12.55 -6.45
CA LEU A 42 -9.26 12.56 -6.06
C LEU A 42 -10.23 12.77 -7.22
N VAL A 43 -9.78 13.33 -8.35
CA VAL A 43 -10.56 13.45 -9.60
C VAL A 43 -11.14 12.10 -10.03
N TRP A 44 -10.41 11.01 -9.80
CA TRP A 44 -10.81 9.66 -10.24
C TRP A 44 -11.80 8.97 -9.29
N PHE A 45 -11.95 9.45 -8.05
CA PHE A 45 -12.75 8.80 -7.01
C PHE A 45 -14.14 9.43 -6.91
N THR A 46 -14.92 9.38 -7.98
CA THR A 46 -16.20 10.10 -8.07
C THR A 46 -17.28 9.60 -7.09
N SER A 47 -17.12 8.39 -6.54
CA SER A 47 -18.03 7.83 -5.52
C SER A 47 -17.45 7.91 -4.11
N LEU A 48 -16.38 8.68 -3.88
CA LEU A 48 -15.74 8.75 -2.57
C LEU A 48 -16.71 9.29 -1.51
N GLU A 49 -16.85 8.54 -0.42
CA GLU A 49 -17.65 8.92 0.76
C GLU A 49 -16.73 9.23 1.95
N THR A 50 -15.55 8.59 2.02
CA THR A 50 -14.63 8.71 3.16
C THR A 50 -13.17 8.74 2.73
N LEU A 51 -12.41 9.70 3.27
CA LEU A 51 -10.95 9.74 3.21
C LEU A 51 -10.38 9.50 4.62
N SER A 52 -9.75 8.35 4.81
CA SER A 52 -9.21 7.92 6.10
C SER A 52 -7.70 8.13 6.15
N SER A 53 -7.20 8.81 7.17
CA SER A 53 -5.79 8.89 7.51
C SER A 53 -5.42 7.79 8.51
N VAL A 54 -4.44 6.95 8.15
CA VAL A 54 -3.96 5.83 8.96
C VAL A 54 -2.83 6.31 9.87
N TRP A 55 -3.09 6.27 11.17
CA TRP A 55 -2.17 6.66 12.24
C TRP A 55 -1.59 5.44 12.94
N GLY A 56 -0.44 5.62 13.57
CA GLY A 56 0.31 4.54 14.18
C GLY A 56 1.17 3.78 13.15
N PRO A 57 1.48 2.50 13.42
CA PRO A 57 2.30 1.68 12.54
C PRO A 57 1.66 1.51 11.16
N LEU A 58 2.48 1.55 10.12
CA LEU A 58 2.03 1.27 8.76
C LEU A 58 1.72 -0.22 8.60
N PRO A 59 0.69 -0.58 7.80
CA PRO A 59 0.44 -1.96 7.42
C PRO A 59 1.69 -2.61 6.82
N GLU A 60 2.12 -3.74 7.38
CA GLU A 60 3.21 -4.54 6.82
C GLU A 60 2.66 -5.41 5.68
N LEU A 61 3.28 -5.33 4.50
CA LEU A 61 2.95 -6.20 3.37
C LEU A 61 3.64 -7.55 3.57
N GLU A 62 2.86 -8.62 3.62
CA GLU A 62 3.39 -9.99 3.63
C GLU A 62 3.34 -10.58 2.23
N TYR A 63 4.39 -11.30 1.84
CA TYR A 63 4.45 -12.00 0.56
C TYR A 63 4.33 -13.51 0.77
N ALA A 64 3.39 -14.16 0.07
CA ALA A 64 3.38 -15.63 -0.03
C ALA A 64 4.65 -16.07 -0.76
N ARG A 65 5.45 -16.87 -0.05
CA ARG A 65 6.60 -17.55 -0.63
C ARG A 65 6.19 -18.96 -1.02
N THR A 66 6.42 -19.35 -2.27
CA THR A 66 6.30 -20.77 -2.65
C THR A 66 7.66 -21.44 -2.60
N ARG A 67 7.78 -22.52 -1.83
CA ARG A 67 8.90 -23.45 -1.95
C ARG A 67 8.58 -24.49 -3.02
N ARG A 68 9.36 -24.56 -4.10
CA ARG A 68 9.32 -25.73 -5.00
C ARG A 68 9.82 -26.95 -4.23
N PHE A 69 8.90 -27.86 -3.90
CA PHE A 69 9.24 -29.21 -3.51
C PHE A 69 9.50 -30.01 -4.80
N VAL A 70 10.77 -30.16 -5.18
CA VAL A 70 11.14 -31.21 -6.14
C VAL A 70 11.15 -32.52 -5.35
N PRO A 71 10.21 -33.47 -5.59
CA PRO A 71 10.33 -34.78 -4.98
C PRO A 71 11.62 -35.41 -5.51
N ALA A 72 12.47 -35.89 -4.60
CA ALA A 72 13.66 -36.65 -4.97
C ALA A 72 13.23 -37.96 -5.64
N ARG A 73 12.90 -37.91 -6.93
CA ARG A 73 12.71 -39.10 -7.76
C ARG A 73 14.08 -39.68 -8.00
N ARG A 74 14.42 -40.67 -7.16
CA ARG A 74 15.34 -41.79 -7.39
C ARG A 74 16.26 -41.59 -8.60
N GLN A 75 17.47 -41.09 -8.34
CA GLN A 75 18.61 -41.30 -9.22
C GLN A 75 18.96 -42.79 -9.20
N HIS A 76 18.32 -43.55 -10.09
CA HIS A 76 18.86 -44.82 -10.55
C HIS A 76 18.45 -45.00 -12.01
N LEU A 77 19.48 -45.07 -12.87
CA LEU A 77 19.45 -45.36 -14.31
C LEU A 77 19.01 -44.10 -15.12
N VAL A 78 19.77 -43.56 -16.07
CA VAL A 78 20.52 -44.20 -17.17
C VAL A 78 21.67 -43.25 -17.59
N ALA A 79 22.79 -43.82 -18.00
CA ALA A 79 23.93 -43.14 -18.60
C ALA A 79 23.60 -42.58 -20.01
N ASP A 80 24.38 -41.59 -20.44
CA ASP A 80 24.49 -41.10 -21.82
C ASP A 80 23.28 -40.35 -22.40
N ALA A 81 23.29 -39.03 -22.21
CA ALA A 81 22.91 -38.05 -23.23
C ALA A 81 23.46 -36.67 -22.83
N ASP A 82 24.46 -36.19 -23.57
CA ASP A 82 24.74 -34.77 -23.70
C ASP A 82 23.50 -34.10 -24.33
N ASP A 83 22.64 -33.54 -23.50
CA ASP A 83 21.65 -32.54 -23.90
C ASP A 83 21.61 -31.51 -22.77
N ASP A 84 22.32 -30.41 -22.99
CA ASP A 84 22.25 -29.17 -22.22
C ASP A 84 20.89 -28.52 -22.47
N ASP A 85 19.84 -29.17 -21.96
CA ASP A 85 18.56 -28.55 -21.66
C ASP A 85 18.83 -27.62 -20.47
N GLY A 86 18.98 -26.33 -20.75
CA GLY A 86 19.12 -25.25 -19.77
C GLY A 86 17.93 -25.14 -18.82
N THR A 87 17.62 -26.21 -18.08
CA THR A 87 16.76 -26.17 -16.91
C THR A 87 17.52 -25.41 -15.85
N ASP A 88 17.26 -24.12 -15.77
CA ASP A 88 17.42 -23.33 -14.56
C ASP A 88 16.76 -24.09 -13.40
N THR A 89 17.58 -24.81 -12.63
CA THR A 89 17.11 -25.67 -11.54
C THR A 89 16.63 -24.85 -10.34
N GLY A 90 16.78 -23.52 -10.35
CA GLY A 90 16.48 -22.65 -9.22
C GLY A 90 17.26 -23.07 -7.96
N VAL A 91 18.46 -23.62 -8.15
CA VAL A 91 19.37 -24.04 -7.08
C VAL A 91 20.73 -23.48 -7.41
N ASP A 92 21.30 -22.68 -6.50
CA ASP A 92 22.68 -22.22 -6.62
C ASP A 92 23.61 -23.45 -6.53
N PRO A 93 24.37 -23.77 -7.59
CA PRO A 93 25.22 -24.96 -7.61
C PRO A 93 26.43 -24.88 -6.66
N ALA A 94 26.78 -23.69 -6.14
CA ALA A 94 27.86 -23.50 -5.18
C ALA A 94 27.42 -23.68 -3.72
N THR A 95 26.17 -23.33 -3.39
CA THR A 95 25.66 -23.33 -2.01
C THR A 95 24.57 -24.37 -1.76
N GLY A 96 23.93 -24.88 -2.81
CA GLY A 96 22.76 -25.76 -2.73
C GLY A 96 21.48 -25.05 -2.27
N GLU A 97 21.50 -23.72 -2.18
CA GLU A 97 20.35 -22.93 -1.75
C GLU A 97 19.32 -22.85 -2.88
N ARG A 98 18.05 -23.06 -2.52
CA ARG A 98 16.91 -23.02 -3.46
C ARG A 98 16.42 -21.59 -3.61
N GLU A 99 16.22 -21.15 -4.84
CA GLU A 99 15.64 -19.87 -5.20
C GLU A 99 14.20 -19.78 -4.62
N GLU A 100 14.01 -18.92 -3.61
CA GLU A 100 12.68 -18.58 -3.08
C GLU A 100 12.03 -17.58 -4.04
N ARG A 101 10.96 -17.99 -4.73
CA ARG A 101 10.16 -17.08 -5.55
C ARG A 101 8.94 -16.57 -4.78
N ILE A 102 8.75 -15.25 -4.80
CA ILE A 102 7.51 -14.61 -4.36
C ILE A 102 6.40 -15.12 -5.28
N ALA A 103 5.43 -15.82 -4.72
CA ALA A 103 4.35 -16.45 -5.46
C ALA A 103 3.17 -15.51 -5.68
N ALA A 104 2.90 -14.69 -4.66
CA ALA A 104 1.88 -13.66 -4.64
C ALA A 104 2.10 -12.78 -3.40
N GLU A 105 1.64 -11.54 -3.42
CA GLU A 105 1.46 -10.75 -2.21
C GLU A 105 0.29 -11.35 -1.40
N VAL A 106 0.53 -11.75 -0.15
CA VAL A 106 -0.54 -12.14 0.78
C VAL A 106 -1.01 -10.85 1.40
N GLN A 107 -2.07 -10.28 0.84
CA GLN A 107 -2.71 -9.11 1.43
C GLN A 107 -3.24 -9.48 2.82
N PRO A 108 -2.58 -9.04 3.92
CA PRO A 108 -3.11 -9.31 5.24
C PRO A 108 -4.45 -8.59 5.33
N ARG A 109 -5.43 -9.22 6.00
CA ARG A 109 -6.70 -8.53 6.22
C ARG A 109 -6.49 -7.53 7.35
N TRP A 110 -6.46 -6.25 7.00
CA TRP A 110 -6.46 -5.16 7.97
C TRP A 110 -7.89 -4.71 8.22
N VAL A 111 -8.22 -4.43 9.48
CA VAL A 111 -9.43 -3.70 9.86
C VAL A 111 -9.01 -2.30 10.25
N LEU A 112 -9.71 -1.31 9.71
CA LEU A 112 -9.55 0.08 10.11
C LEU A 112 -10.46 0.33 11.29
N GLU A 113 -9.88 0.64 12.44
CA GLU A 113 -10.59 1.07 13.63
C GLU A 113 -10.47 2.58 13.79
N GLU A 114 -11.52 3.22 14.31
CA GLU A 114 -11.48 4.65 14.61
C GLU A 114 -10.39 4.94 15.65
N GLU A 115 -9.53 5.91 15.34
CA GLU A 115 -8.50 6.37 16.24
C GLU A 115 -9.04 7.51 17.11
N THR A 116 -9.28 7.20 18.40
CA THR A 116 -9.91 8.12 19.35
C THR A 116 -8.93 8.81 20.28
N ALA A 117 -7.63 8.53 20.18
CA ALA A 117 -6.63 9.16 21.04
C ALA A 117 -6.56 10.69 20.83
N GLU A 118 -6.29 11.43 21.92
CA GLU A 118 -6.09 12.89 21.86
C GLU A 118 -4.77 13.25 21.18
N THR A 119 -3.75 12.41 21.36
CA THR A 119 -2.45 12.52 20.70
C THR A 119 -2.31 11.38 19.70
N LEU A 120 -1.95 11.73 18.48
CA LEU A 120 -1.72 10.80 17.37
C LEU A 120 -0.23 10.70 17.07
N SER A 121 0.19 9.53 16.62
CA SER A 121 1.55 9.27 16.15
C SER A 121 1.51 8.98 14.66
N MET A 122 2.18 9.80 13.86
CA MET A 122 2.37 9.61 12.43
C MET A 122 3.67 8.85 12.20
N CYS A 123 3.57 7.73 11.49
CA CYS A 123 4.74 6.98 11.03
C CYS A 123 5.14 7.47 9.64
N VAL A 124 6.43 7.79 9.48
CA VAL A 124 7.04 8.14 8.20
C VAL A 124 8.08 7.07 7.89
N ARG A 125 7.90 6.33 6.79
CA ARG A 125 8.86 5.33 6.34
C ARG A 125 9.68 5.88 5.17
N ASP A 126 11.00 5.88 5.30
CA ASP A 126 11.90 6.25 4.22
C ASP A 126 11.87 5.17 3.13
N PRO A 127 11.55 5.51 1.87
CA PRO A 127 11.48 4.53 0.79
C PRO A 127 12.85 3.96 0.35
N LEU A 128 13.97 4.55 0.79
CA LEU A 128 15.32 4.12 0.39
C LEU A 128 15.89 3.03 1.30
N ASP A 129 15.58 3.07 2.58
CA ASP A 129 16.17 2.16 3.58
C ASP A 129 15.16 1.53 4.56
N ASP A 130 13.86 1.77 4.34
CA ASP A 130 12.75 1.32 5.19
C ASP A 130 12.84 1.78 6.65
N SER A 131 13.68 2.78 6.96
CA SER A 131 13.76 3.34 8.31
C SER A 131 12.48 4.12 8.65
N GLU A 132 12.04 3.99 9.89
CA GLU A 132 10.82 4.63 10.37
C GLU A 132 11.16 5.77 11.33
N THR A 133 10.57 6.93 11.07
CA THR A 133 10.54 8.06 11.99
C THR A 133 9.11 8.33 12.43
N TRP A 134 8.97 8.95 13.60
CA TRP A 134 7.69 9.13 14.26
C TRP A 134 7.50 10.58 14.68
N GLU A 135 6.34 11.14 14.35
CA GLU A 135 5.92 12.47 14.75
C GLU A 135 4.64 12.38 15.58
N GLU A 136 4.62 13.05 16.74
CA GLU A 136 3.47 13.08 17.63
C GLU A 136 2.84 14.46 17.67
N GLY A 137 1.51 14.51 17.74
CA GLY A 137 0.80 15.78 17.93
C GLY A 137 -0.68 15.58 18.25
N GLU A 138 -1.35 16.68 18.56
CA GLU A 138 -2.76 16.64 18.95
C GLU A 138 -3.65 16.33 17.75
N ARG A 139 -4.59 15.39 17.93
CA ARG A 139 -5.54 14.98 16.89
C ARG A 139 -6.30 16.16 16.29
N ALA A 140 -6.78 17.06 17.15
CA ALA A 140 -7.55 18.21 16.73
C ALA A 140 -6.72 19.17 15.85
N MET A 141 -5.44 19.33 16.18
CA MET A 141 -4.51 20.16 15.41
C MET A 141 -4.23 19.51 14.05
N TRP A 142 -3.80 18.24 14.03
CA TRP A 142 -3.50 17.54 12.79
C TRP A 142 -4.67 17.48 11.81
N MET A 143 -5.87 17.18 12.31
CA MET A 143 -7.05 17.08 11.44
C MET A 143 -7.54 18.45 10.98
N GLY A 144 -7.47 19.48 11.85
CA GLY A 144 -7.78 20.85 11.45
C GLY A 144 -6.82 21.37 10.37
N GLU A 145 -5.53 21.14 10.55
CA GLU A 145 -4.50 21.52 9.56
C GLU A 145 -4.66 20.77 8.23
N LEU A 146 -5.05 19.49 8.26
CA LEU A 146 -5.34 18.72 7.05
C LEU A 146 -6.53 19.31 6.29
N GLU A 147 -7.63 19.61 6.99
CA GLU A 147 -8.81 20.23 6.39
C GLU A 147 -8.46 21.61 5.79
N GLU A 148 -7.71 22.44 6.53
CA GLU A 148 -7.24 23.73 6.05
C GLU A 148 -6.35 23.60 4.81
N ALA A 149 -5.40 22.65 4.82
CA ALA A 149 -4.52 22.38 3.68
C ALA A 149 -5.30 21.95 2.44
N MET A 150 -6.29 21.07 2.59
CA MET A 150 -7.17 20.64 1.50
C MET A 150 -7.97 21.79 0.89
N LEU A 151 -8.33 22.81 1.68
CA LEU A 151 -8.99 24.02 1.16
C LEU A 151 -8.05 24.95 0.38
N THR A 152 -6.74 24.71 0.39
CA THR A 152 -5.77 25.50 -0.39
C THR A 152 -5.59 25.01 -1.83
N VAL A 153 -6.18 23.88 -2.18
CA VAL A 153 -6.05 23.22 -3.50
C VAL A 153 -7.39 23.19 -4.24
N GLU A 154 -7.37 22.93 -5.56
CA GLU A 154 -8.60 22.90 -6.38
C GLU A 154 -9.30 21.54 -6.26
N LEU A 155 -10.08 21.35 -5.19
CA LEU A 155 -10.78 20.09 -4.95
C LEU A 155 -11.90 19.83 -5.98
N PRO A 156 -12.09 18.56 -6.41
CA PRO A 156 -13.22 18.19 -7.28
C PRO A 156 -14.59 18.44 -6.61
N GLU A 157 -15.62 18.72 -7.43
CA GLU A 157 -16.99 18.99 -6.97
C GLU A 157 -17.61 17.86 -6.14
N HIS A 158 -17.20 16.61 -6.35
CA HIS A 158 -17.66 15.47 -5.55
C HIS A 158 -16.95 15.34 -4.19
N VAL A 159 -15.90 16.14 -3.94
CA VAL A 159 -15.16 16.18 -2.68
C VAL A 159 -15.52 17.42 -1.87
N TYR A 160 -15.65 18.58 -2.50
CA TYR A 160 -15.96 19.85 -1.85
C TYR A 160 -17.03 20.63 -2.61
N ASP A 161 -18.04 21.08 -1.88
CA ASP A 161 -19.10 21.95 -2.39
C ASP A 161 -18.72 23.41 -2.12
N VAL A 162 -18.37 24.13 -3.18
CA VAL A 162 -17.97 25.54 -3.11
C VAL A 162 -19.15 26.46 -2.80
N GLU A 163 -20.39 26.09 -3.18
CA GLU A 163 -21.58 26.91 -2.90
C GLU A 163 -22.02 26.78 -1.44
N GLU A 164 -21.96 25.57 -0.89
CA GLU A 164 -22.31 25.28 0.51
C GLU A 164 -21.12 25.41 1.48
N GLU A 165 -19.93 25.76 0.96
CA GLU A 165 -18.65 25.89 1.69
C GLU A 165 -18.35 24.68 2.60
N ARG A 166 -18.58 23.45 2.11
CA ARG A 166 -18.40 22.23 2.92
C ARG A 166 -17.85 21.04 2.15
N PHE A 167 -17.13 20.19 2.88
CA PHE A 167 -16.72 18.88 2.36
C PHE A 167 -17.93 17.95 2.19
N LEU A 168 -17.94 17.21 1.08
CA LEU A 168 -18.89 16.14 0.78
C LEU A 168 -18.36 14.76 1.20
N VAL A 169 -17.05 14.67 1.44
CA VAL A 169 -16.34 13.48 1.91
C VAL A 169 -16.06 13.61 3.41
N GLU A 170 -16.23 12.52 4.15
CA GLU A 170 -15.89 12.46 5.57
C GLU A 170 -14.40 12.16 5.77
N PHE A 171 -13.69 13.01 6.51
CA PHE A 171 -12.33 12.73 6.95
C PHE A 171 -12.34 11.88 8.22
N ARG A 172 -11.62 10.75 8.22
CA ARG A 172 -11.54 9.87 9.39
C ARG A 172 -10.10 9.66 9.84
N THR A 173 -9.87 9.73 11.15
CA THR A 173 -8.65 9.23 11.78
C THR A 173 -8.82 7.77 12.12
N VAL A 174 -8.00 6.90 11.55
CA VAL A 174 -8.09 5.45 11.76
C VAL A 174 -6.73 4.85 12.13
N ARG A 175 -6.77 3.66 12.73
CA ARG A 175 -5.60 2.79 12.91
C ARG A 175 -5.82 1.48 12.15
N ALA A 176 -4.78 1.00 11.48
CA ALA A 176 -4.82 -0.31 10.83
C ALA A 176 -4.50 -1.42 11.85
N ILE A 177 -5.45 -2.34 12.04
CA ILE A 177 -5.32 -3.50 12.93
C ILE A 177 -5.25 -4.78 12.10
N LYS A 178 -4.22 -5.59 12.30
CA LYS A 178 -4.06 -6.87 11.60
C LYS A 178 -5.10 -7.87 12.12
N VAL A 179 -5.95 -8.40 11.24
CA VAL A 179 -6.91 -9.45 11.58
C VAL A 179 -6.23 -10.81 11.45
N GLY A 180 -5.87 -11.40 12.58
CA GLY A 180 -5.48 -12.81 12.67
C GLY A 180 -4.02 -13.10 12.35
N GLY A 181 -3.17 -12.94 13.36
CA GLY A 181 -2.00 -13.79 13.57
C GLY A 181 -2.04 -14.24 15.03
N SER A 182 -2.04 -15.54 15.28
CA SER A 182 -1.87 -16.06 16.64
C SER A 182 -0.59 -15.44 17.22
N ALA A 183 -0.69 -14.79 18.37
CA ALA A 183 0.49 -14.54 19.19
C ALA A 183 0.84 -15.89 19.85
N ASP A 184 1.67 -16.67 19.17
CA ASP A 184 2.40 -17.81 19.75
C ASP A 184 3.90 -17.60 19.57
#